data_AF-A0A2A4X3W0-F1
#
_entry.id   AF-A0A2A4X3W0-F1
#
_cell.length_a   1.000
_cell.length_b   1.000
_cell.length_c   1.000
_cell.angle_alpha   90.00
_cell.angle_beta   90.00
_cell.angle_gamma   90.00
#
_symmetry.space_group_name_H-M   'P 1'
#
loop_
_entity.id
_entity.type
_entity.pdbx_description
1 polymer ?
#
loop_
_entity_poly.entity_id
_entity_poly.type
_entity_poly.pdbx_seq_one_letter_code
_entity_poly.pdbx_strand_id
1 'polypeptide(L)'
;MFYMFLQYLVSSLKQDAIILSVRRKKAPLAMLEFILNQAMNVEKIQHADPEISVYVVDNFLANPEVLLEYAKNKAYFGNVGDDSTAYPGIRDRLPSSYEQAMSKVIELVYGFRNPLVHRCMISLTTLQPTQLSAAQKMPHVDAFNDDQYAAVHYLCGEPHGGTAIYRYRPRNLVKIRHDDRGVMDEMIEDVRRHPADHSGYLSGDTRLYKQELVIKARLNRLVLYPSNLLHCALLSSPDSLDSDVSKGRLSVASFFRLEQKPHQLLS
;
A
#
# COMPACT_ATOMS: atom_id res chain seq x y z
N MET A 1 14.04 -49.14 -21.00
CA MET A 1 14.78 -50.43 -20.87
C MET A 1 16.25 -50.06 -20.72
N PHE A 2 16.91 -50.14 -19.58
CA PHE A 2 16.74 -51.05 -18.46
C PHE A 2 17.30 -50.38 -17.20
N TYR A 3 16.53 -50.47 -16.12
CA TYR A 3 16.97 -50.28 -14.75
C TYR A 3 17.86 -51.47 -14.33
N MET A 4 18.64 -51.28 -13.26
CA MET A 4 19.13 -52.29 -12.29
C MET A 4 20.47 -53.02 -12.51
N PHE A 5 21.04 -53.39 -11.35
CA PHE A 5 22.30 -54.08 -11.01
C PHE A 5 23.49 -53.15 -10.75
N LEU A 6 24.12 -53.09 -9.57
CA LEU A 6 24.32 -54.10 -8.51
C LEU A 6 24.70 -53.33 -7.21
N GLN A 7 23.85 -53.29 -6.18
CA GLN A 7 23.92 -54.07 -4.94
C GLN A 7 25.32 -54.25 -4.29
N TYR A 8 25.39 -53.79 -3.03
CA TYR A 8 25.98 -54.46 -1.87
C TYR A 8 27.48 -54.85 -1.90
N LEU A 9 28.30 -54.12 -1.14
CA LEU A 9 28.92 -54.63 0.10
C LEU A 9 29.91 -53.57 0.64
N VAL A 10 29.53 -52.85 1.70
CA VAL A 10 30.33 -52.79 2.94
C VAL A 10 29.33 -52.62 4.06
N SER A 11 28.98 -53.75 4.65
CA SER A 11 28.27 -53.84 5.91
C SER A 11 29.16 -53.36 7.06
N SER A 12 28.49 -52.85 8.09
CA SER A 12 28.91 -52.83 9.49
C SER A 12 29.82 -51.68 9.89
N LEU A 13 29.24 -50.70 10.59
CA LEU A 13 29.68 -50.29 11.93
C LEU A 13 28.59 -49.40 12.58
N LYS A 14 27.86 -50.03 13.50
CA LYS A 14 27.39 -49.53 14.82
C LYS A 14 27.14 -48.01 14.98
N GLN A 15 25.90 -47.63 15.32
CA GLN A 15 25.52 -47.25 16.69
C GLN A 15 24.07 -46.74 16.74
N ASP A 16 23.29 -47.38 17.62
CA ASP A 16 21.95 -46.98 18.01
C ASP A 16 21.98 -45.62 18.72
N ALA A 17 21.42 -44.60 18.07
CA ALA A 17 21.02 -43.36 18.72
C ALA A 17 19.50 -43.23 18.61
N ILE A 18 18.79 -43.68 19.65
CA ILE A 18 17.37 -43.36 19.83
C ILE A 18 17.30 -41.88 20.18
N ILE A 19 17.20 -41.03 19.16
CA ILE A 19 16.83 -39.63 19.32
C ILE A 19 15.33 -39.60 19.62
N LEU A 20 14.98 -39.47 20.90
CA LEU A 20 13.65 -39.04 21.32
C LEU A 20 13.43 -37.63 20.77
N SER A 21 12.90 -37.54 19.54
CA SER A 21 12.42 -36.28 19.00
C SER A 21 11.21 -35.87 19.84
N VAL A 22 11.43 -34.92 20.75
CA VAL A 22 10.33 -34.18 21.37
C VAL A 22 9.68 -33.41 20.22
N ARG A 23 8.59 -33.97 19.66
CA ARG A 23 7.65 -33.21 18.83
C ARG A 23 7.15 -32.07 19.70
N ARG A 24 7.79 -30.90 19.59
CA ARG A 24 7.16 -29.65 20.00
C ARG A 24 5.85 -29.59 19.22
N LYS A 25 4.72 -29.75 19.92
CA LYS A 25 3.41 -29.39 19.38
C LYS A 25 3.57 -27.96 18.89
N LYS A 26 3.49 -27.74 17.57
CA LYS A 26 3.28 -26.39 17.03
C LYS A 26 2.04 -25.88 17.78
N ALA A 27 2.22 -24.84 18.58
CA ALA A 27 1.07 -24.10 19.08
C ALA A 27 0.21 -23.75 17.86
N PRO A 28 -1.12 -23.88 17.94
CA PRO A 28 -1.98 -23.43 16.86
C PRO A 28 -1.58 -22.00 16.52
N LEU A 29 -1.37 -21.71 15.23
CA LEU A 29 -1.10 -20.35 14.78
C LEU A 29 -2.29 -19.53 15.27
N ALA A 30 -2.09 -18.67 16.28
CA ALA A 30 -3.13 -17.76 16.70
C ALA A 30 -3.54 -16.98 15.45
N MET A 31 -4.83 -17.04 15.10
CA MET A 31 -5.37 -16.30 13.97
C MET A 31 -5.08 -14.82 14.23
N LEU A 32 -4.30 -14.20 13.35
CA LEU A 32 -4.01 -12.77 13.44
C LEU A 32 -5.32 -12.02 13.16
N GLU A 33 -5.87 -11.34 14.15
CA GLU A 33 -7.13 -10.61 14.04
C GLU A 33 -6.89 -9.10 14.12
N PHE A 34 -7.55 -8.34 13.23
CA PHE A 34 -7.50 -6.89 13.22
C PHE A 34 -8.89 -6.35 13.54
N ILE A 35 -8.99 -5.62 14.65
CA ILE A 35 -10.25 -5.20 15.25
C ILE A 35 -10.48 -3.74 14.90
N LEU A 36 -11.65 -3.41 14.37
CA LEU A 36 -12.03 -2.02 14.12
C LEU A 36 -12.24 -1.31 15.46
N ASN A 37 -11.66 -0.12 15.59
CA ASN A 37 -11.91 0.73 16.73
C ASN A 37 -13.32 1.35 16.65
N GLN A 38 -14.18 1.04 17.61
CA GLN A 38 -15.54 1.60 17.64
C GLN A 38 -15.55 3.12 17.94
N ALA A 39 -14.44 3.66 18.43
CA ALA A 39 -14.23 5.09 18.65
C ALA A 39 -13.37 5.75 17.54
N MET A 40 -13.24 5.11 16.36
CA MET A 40 -12.56 5.73 15.22
C MET A 40 -13.24 7.03 14.83
N ASN A 41 -12.46 8.01 14.36
CA ASN A 41 -12.99 9.28 13.86
C ASN A 41 -12.93 9.29 12.34
N VAL A 42 -14.09 9.44 11.68
CA VAL A 42 -14.20 9.51 10.22
C VAL A 42 -14.48 10.94 9.80
N GLU A 43 -13.64 11.49 8.94
CA GLU A 43 -13.76 12.84 8.41
C GLU A 43 -13.70 12.80 6.87
N LYS A 44 -14.67 13.45 6.21
CA LYS A 44 -14.54 13.80 4.79
C LYS A 44 -13.82 15.14 4.70
N ILE A 45 -12.63 15.14 4.08
CA ILE A 45 -11.83 16.34 3.91
C ILE A 45 -12.53 17.27 2.93
N GLN A 46 -12.78 18.50 3.37
CA GLN A 46 -13.39 19.53 2.53
C GLN A 46 -12.36 20.06 1.52
N HIS A 47 -12.78 20.15 0.27
CA HIS A 47 -11.98 20.71 -0.80
C HIS A 47 -12.87 21.44 -1.81
N ALA A 48 -12.36 22.52 -2.40
CA ALA A 48 -13.14 23.36 -3.33
C ALA A 48 -13.41 22.65 -4.68
N ASP A 49 -12.46 21.84 -5.13
CA ASP A 49 -12.64 20.95 -6.28
C ASP A 49 -13.37 19.67 -5.84
N PRO A 50 -14.60 19.39 -6.33
CA PRO A 50 -15.40 18.24 -5.93
C PRO A 50 -14.82 16.90 -6.40
N GLU A 51 -13.90 16.89 -7.37
CA GLU A 51 -13.22 15.67 -7.81
C GLU A 51 -12.23 15.15 -6.75
N ILE A 52 -11.77 16.03 -5.83
CA ILE A 52 -10.89 15.66 -4.72
C ILE A 52 -11.74 15.19 -3.53
N SER A 53 -12.17 13.94 -3.58
CA SER A 53 -12.92 13.28 -2.51
C SER A 53 -12.01 12.40 -1.67
N VAL A 54 -11.58 12.88 -0.51
CA VAL A 54 -10.70 12.14 0.41
C VAL A 54 -11.38 11.98 1.76
N TYR A 55 -11.32 10.76 2.31
CA TYR A 55 -11.72 10.47 3.69
C TYR A 55 -10.49 10.16 4.54
N VAL A 56 -10.50 10.64 5.78
CA VAL A 56 -9.52 10.31 6.81
C VAL A 56 -10.24 9.58 7.93
N VAL A 57 -9.68 8.43 8.32
CA VAL A 57 -10.14 7.64 9.46
C VAL A 57 -9.00 7.58 10.47
N ASP A 58 -9.13 8.33 11.55
CA ASP A 58 -8.17 8.30 12.67
C ASP A 58 -8.54 7.20 13.67
N ASN A 59 -7.51 6.58 14.25
CA ASN A 59 -7.62 5.44 15.15
C ASN A 59 -8.33 4.24 14.51
N PHE A 60 -7.99 3.88 13.27
CA PHE A 60 -8.68 2.85 12.49
C PHE A 60 -8.82 1.50 13.21
N LEU A 61 -7.69 0.91 13.66
CA LEU A 61 -7.70 -0.34 14.41
C LEU A 61 -7.73 -0.08 15.92
N ALA A 62 -8.39 -0.95 16.67
CA ALA A 62 -8.32 -0.97 18.14
C ALA A 62 -7.00 -1.56 18.63
N ASN A 63 -6.37 -2.40 17.80
CA ASN A 63 -5.15 -3.15 18.09
C ASN A 63 -4.05 -2.96 17.02
N PRO A 64 -3.64 -1.72 16.68
CA PRO A 64 -2.65 -1.45 15.63
C PRO A 64 -1.27 -2.08 15.93
N GLU A 65 -0.94 -2.34 17.19
CA GLU A 65 0.27 -3.02 17.62
C GLU A 65 0.39 -4.43 17.04
N VAL A 66 -0.71 -5.14 16.83
CA VAL A 66 -0.70 -6.47 16.19
C VAL A 66 -0.17 -6.39 14.75
N LEU A 67 -0.49 -5.31 14.04
CA LEU A 67 -0.02 -5.08 12.66
C LEU A 67 1.46 -4.69 12.64
N LEU A 68 1.90 -3.88 13.61
CA LEU A 68 3.32 -3.54 13.79
C LEU A 68 4.15 -4.78 14.13
N GLU A 69 3.66 -5.64 15.02
CA GLU A 69 4.31 -6.91 15.36
C GLU A 69 4.35 -7.88 14.19
N TYR A 70 3.27 -7.94 13.38
CA TYR A 70 3.26 -8.70 12.14
C TYR A 70 4.34 -8.21 11.17
N ALA A 71 4.41 -6.89 10.94
CA ALA A 71 5.43 -6.30 10.08
C ALA A 71 6.85 -6.66 10.54
N LYS A 72 7.11 -6.58 11.85
CA LYS A 72 8.44 -6.83 12.42
C LYS A 72 8.84 -8.30 12.41
N ASN A 73 7.89 -9.21 12.66
CA ASN A 73 8.21 -10.60 12.99
C ASN A 73 7.73 -11.64 11.97
N LYS A 74 6.87 -11.24 11.00
CA LYS A 74 6.17 -12.17 10.10
C LYS A 74 6.22 -11.77 8.64
N ALA A 75 6.15 -10.47 8.32
CA ALA A 75 6.24 -10.02 6.94
C ALA A 75 7.60 -10.41 6.34
N TYR A 76 7.58 -10.98 5.13
CA TYR A 76 8.77 -11.42 4.42
C TYR A 76 9.54 -10.25 3.80
N PHE A 77 8.81 -9.22 3.33
CA PHE A 77 9.33 -8.10 2.55
C PHE A 77 10.25 -8.57 1.40
N GLY A 78 9.65 -8.88 0.25
CA GLY A 78 10.40 -9.24 -0.96
C GLY A 78 11.32 -8.12 -1.45
N ASN A 79 12.14 -8.41 -2.45
CA ASN A 79 12.97 -7.40 -3.09
C ASN A 79 12.10 -6.37 -3.81
N VAL A 80 12.68 -5.19 -4.04
CA VAL A 80 12.01 -4.12 -4.78
C VAL A 80 11.64 -4.61 -6.18
N GLY A 81 10.36 -4.51 -6.54
CA GLY A 81 9.83 -4.92 -7.83
C GLY A 81 9.36 -6.39 -7.93
N ASP A 82 9.53 -7.21 -6.90
CA ASP A 82 9.09 -8.62 -6.90
C ASP A 82 7.57 -8.78 -7.11
N ASP A 83 6.78 -7.76 -6.75
CA ASP A 83 5.33 -7.72 -6.96
C ASP A 83 4.90 -7.17 -8.35
N SER A 84 5.88 -6.91 -9.23
CA SER A 84 5.70 -6.31 -10.55
C SER A 84 5.00 -4.94 -10.54
N THR A 85 5.14 -4.19 -9.43
CA THR A 85 4.65 -2.81 -9.33
C THR A 85 5.79 -1.81 -9.39
N ALA A 86 5.46 -0.54 -9.66
CA ALA A 86 6.43 0.56 -9.63
C ALA A 86 6.67 1.12 -8.21
N TYR A 87 6.27 0.40 -7.15
CA TYR A 87 6.44 0.92 -5.79
C TYR A 87 7.93 1.02 -5.42
N PRO A 88 8.39 2.18 -4.91
CA PRO A 88 9.81 2.44 -4.67
C PRO A 88 10.29 1.87 -3.32
N GLY A 89 10.04 0.58 -3.08
CA GLY A 89 10.51 -0.09 -1.88
C GLY A 89 10.04 -1.53 -1.73
N ILE A 90 10.23 -2.06 -0.52
CA ILE A 90 9.93 -3.45 -0.18
C ILE A 90 8.52 -3.58 0.38
N ARG A 91 7.89 -4.73 0.12
CA ARG A 91 6.49 -4.96 0.50
C ARG A 91 6.13 -6.43 0.60
N ASP A 92 5.05 -6.70 1.31
CA ASP A 92 4.46 -8.02 1.48
C ASP A 92 2.93 -7.95 1.53
N ARG A 93 2.26 -9.06 1.23
CA ARG A 93 0.80 -9.17 1.31
C ARG A 93 0.37 -9.36 2.75
N LEU A 94 -0.69 -8.64 3.14
CA LEU A 94 -1.35 -8.87 4.42
C LEU A 94 -2.30 -10.07 4.36
N PRO A 95 -2.55 -10.72 5.51
CA PRO A 95 -3.51 -11.82 5.59
C PRO A 95 -4.95 -11.33 5.40
N SER A 96 -5.83 -12.25 5.03
CA SER A 96 -7.24 -11.96 4.73
C SER A 96 -8.03 -11.35 5.91
N SER A 97 -7.60 -11.56 7.14
CA SER A 97 -8.19 -10.90 8.31
C SER A 97 -8.05 -9.37 8.25
N TYR A 98 -6.98 -8.84 7.64
CA TYR A 98 -6.85 -7.40 7.40
C TYR A 98 -7.80 -6.93 6.29
N GLU A 99 -7.96 -7.73 5.24
CA GLU A 99 -8.92 -7.44 4.16
C GLU A 99 -10.36 -7.38 4.70
N GLN A 100 -10.72 -8.26 5.66
CA GLN A 100 -12.01 -8.20 6.34
C GLN A 100 -12.21 -6.92 7.16
N ALA A 101 -11.16 -6.46 7.86
CA ALA A 101 -11.19 -5.18 8.56
C ALA A 101 -11.36 -4.02 7.57
N MET A 102 -10.64 -4.04 6.45
CA MET A 102 -10.80 -3.08 5.37
C MET A 102 -12.23 -3.07 4.80
N SER A 103 -12.81 -4.23 4.50
CA SER A 103 -14.19 -4.32 4.02
C SER A 103 -15.14 -3.62 4.99
N LYS A 104 -15.09 -3.94 6.29
CA LYS A 104 -15.98 -3.35 7.30
C LYS A 104 -15.85 -1.82 7.39
N VAL A 105 -14.63 -1.26 7.36
CA VAL A 105 -14.48 0.20 7.42
C VAL A 105 -14.93 0.88 6.13
N ILE A 106 -14.73 0.23 4.97
CA ILE A 106 -15.23 0.74 3.69
C ILE A 106 -16.77 0.81 3.69
N GLU A 107 -17.45 -0.21 4.24
CA GLU A 107 -18.91 -0.18 4.39
C GLU A 107 -19.37 0.99 5.28
N LEU A 108 -18.67 1.23 6.40
CA LEU A 108 -18.98 2.33 7.32
C LEU A 108 -18.78 3.71 6.67
N VAL A 109 -17.68 3.89 5.94
CA VAL A 109 -17.30 5.20 5.36
C VAL A 109 -18.16 5.54 4.14
N TYR A 110 -18.36 4.58 3.25
CA TYR A 110 -19.02 4.85 1.95
C TYR A 110 -20.48 4.39 1.90
N GLY A 111 -20.95 3.58 2.85
CA GLY A 111 -22.33 3.06 2.88
C GLY A 111 -22.64 2.01 1.81
N PHE A 112 -21.63 1.46 1.14
CA PHE A 112 -21.77 0.33 0.21
C PHE A 112 -21.59 -0.98 0.94
N ARG A 113 -22.39 -1.99 0.62
CA ARG A 113 -22.26 -3.33 1.19
C ARG A 113 -21.33 -4.17 0.32
N ASN A 114 -20.60 -5.10 0.94
CA ASN A 114 -19.75 -6.08 0.29
C ASN A 114 -18.71 -5.46 -0.69
N PRO A 115 -17.91 -4.45 -0.27
CA PRO A 115 -16.86 -3.92 -1.13
C PRO A 115 -15.85 -5.01 -1.48
N LEU A 116 -15.40 -5.01 -2.72
CA LEU A 116 -14.40 -5.96 -3.19
C LEU A 116 -13.00 -5.42 -2.87
N VAL A 117 -12.39 -5.92 -1.80
CA VAL A 117 -10.99 -5.63 -1.45
C VAL A 117 -10.09 -6.56 -2.26
N HIS A 118 -9.27 -6.00 -3.14
CA HIS A 118 -8.46 -6.77 -4.09
C HIS A 118 -7.09 -7.15 -3.54
N ARG A 119 -6.49 -6.25 -2.75
CA ARG A 119 -5.11 -6.37 -2.30
C ARG A 119 -4.84 -5.42 -1.14
N CYS A 120 -4.13 -5.90 -0.12
CA CYS A 120 -3.55 -5.10 0.96
C CYS A 120 -2.06 -5.40 1.07
N MET A 121 -1.20 -4.40 0.81
CA MET A 121 0.26 -4.54 0.80
C MET A 121 0.88 -3.72 1.92
N ILE A 122 1.47 -4.37 2.92
CA ILE A 122 2.32 -3.68 3.90
C ILE A 122 3.67 -3.38 3.25
N SER A 123 4.13 -2.14 3.40
CA SER A 123 5.23 -1.62 2.60
C SER A 123 6.13 -0.68 3.41
N LEU A 124 7.42 -0.67 3.05
CA LEU A 124 8.42 0.31 3.44
C LEU A 124 8.98 0.96 2.17
N THR A 125 9.05 2.28 2.14
CA THR A 125 9.76 2.98 1.07
C THR A 125 11.27 2.86 1.34
N THR A 126 12.06 2.41 0.35
CA THR A 126 13.50 2.13 0.59
C THR A 126 14.42 2.58 -0.55
N LEU A 127 13.87 2.89 -1.73
CA LEU A 127 14.67 3.41 -2.83
C LEU A 127 15.09 4.86 -2.58
N GLN A 128 16.36 5.15 -2.80
CA GLN A 128 16.92 6.49 -2.82
C GLN A 128 16.40 7.29 -4.03
N PRO A 129 16.32 8.63 -3.94
CA PRO A 129 15.91 9.49 -5.05
C PRO A 129 16.62 9.21 -6.39
N THR A 130 17.91 8.86 -6.32
CA THR A 130 18.76 8.56 -7.48
C THR A 130 18.43 7.22 -8.15
N GLN A 131 17.71 6.33 -7.46
CA GLN A 131 17.28 5.02 -7.98
C GLN A 131 15.89 5.07 -8.65
N LEU A 132 15.18 6.20 -8.51
CA LEU A 132 13.83 6.35 -9.05
C LEU A 132 13.85 6.55 -10.57
N SER A 133 12.95 5.85 -11.25
CA SER A 133 12.56 6.14 -12.64
C SER A 133 11.82 7.48 -12.75
N ALA A 134 11.68 8.01 -13.98
CA ALA A 134 10.90 9.23 -14.22
C ALA A 134 9.45 9.12 -13.72
N ALA A 135 8.80 7.97 -13.94
CA ALA A 135 7.43 7.74 -13.48
C ALA A 135 7.29 7.74 -11.95
N GLN A 136 8.34 7.39 -11.21
CA GLN A 136 8.35 7.43 -9.73
C GLN A 136 8.67 8.83 -9.17
N LYS A 137 9.00 9.80 -10.02
CA LYS A 137 9.32 11.20 -9.67
C LYS A 137 8.15 12.16 -9.93
N MET A 138 6.95 11.62 -10.14
CA MET A 138 5.72 12.35 -10.42
C MET A 138 4.53 11.73 -9.70
N PRO A 139 3.39 12.44 -9.58
CA PRO A 139 2.15 11.85 -9.12
C PRO A 139 1.68 10.76 -10.09
N HIS A 140 0.98 9.75 -9.57
CA HIS A 140 0.44 8.65 -10.35
C HIS A 140 -1.03 8.42 -10.00
N VAL A 141 -1.65 7.52 -10.77
CA VAL A 141 -2.94 6.91 -10.48
C VAL A 141 -2.73 5.40 -10.40
N ASP A 142 -3.51 4.72 -9.56
CA ASP A 142 -3.43 3.26 -9.41
C ASP A 142 -4.35 2.54 -10.42
N ALA A 143 -5.41 3.23 -10.83
CA ALA A 143 -6.37 2.75 -11.81
C ALA A 143 -7.09 3.94 -12.48
N PHE A 144 -7.83 3.67 -13.55
CA PHE A 144 -8.50 4.72 -14.33
C PHE A 144 -10.01 4.82 -14.08
N ASN A 145 -10.63 3.79 -13.49
CA ASN A 145 -12.08 3.74 -13.33
C ASN A 145 -12.55 4.48 -12.07
N ASP A 146 -13.74 5.10 -12.15
CA ASP A 146 -14.34 5.87 -11.04
C ASP A 146 -14.93 4.99 -9.91
N ASP A 147 -15.03 3.67 -10.12
CA ASP A 147 -15.48 2.70 -9.12
C ASP A 147 -14.32 2.10 -8.30
N GLN A 148 -13.07 2.46 -8.62
CA GLN A 148 -11.87 1.95 -7.97
C GLN A 148 -11.26 2.97 -7.01
N TYR A 149 -10.86 2.48 -5.85
CA TYR A 149 -10.39 3.29 -4.73
C TYR A 149 -9.12 2.68 -4.13
N ALA A 150 -8.30 3.58 -3.58
CA ALA A 150 -7.09 3.26 -2.86
C ALA A 150 -7.21 3.72 -1.40
N ALA A 151 -6.44 3.07 -0.54
CA ALA A 151 -6.27 3.48 0.83
C ALA A 151 -4.80 3.42 1.25
N VAL A 152 -4.39 4.34 2.12
CA VAL A 152 -3.09 4.31 2.79
C VAL A 152 -3.32 4.30 4.30
N HIS A 153 -2.94 3.20 4.96
CA HIS A 153 -2.94 3.09 6.41
C HIS A 153 -1.52 3.32 6.94
N TYR A 154 -1.35 4.38 7.73
CA TYR A 154 -0.06 4.77 8.31
C TYR A 154 0.23 4.02 9.60
N LEU A 155 1.41 3.39 9.64
CA LEU A 155 1.98 2.74 10.83
C LEU A 155 3.21 3.50 11.34
N CYS A 156 3.31 4.76 10.94
CA CYS A 156 4.38 5.69 11.28
C CYS A 156 3.79 7.08 11.56
N GLY A 157 4.60 7.97 12.13
CA GLY A 157 4.19 9.33 12.51
C GLY A 157 4.38 10.39 11.42
N GLU A 158 3.92 11.61 11.72
CA GLU A 158 4.03 12.80 10.88
C GLU A 158 5.45 13.12 10.35
N PRO A 159 6.56 12.85 11.06
CA PRO A 159 7.90 13.08 10.52
C PRO A 159 8.23 12.32 9.21
N HIS A 160 7.47 11.27 8.89
CA HIS A 160 7.60 10.54 7.62
C HIS A 160 6.81 11.15 6.46
N GLY A 161 6.17 12.30 6.67
CA GLY A 161 5.42 13.03 5.66
C GLY A 161 3.95 12.60 5.59
N GLY A 162 3.51 12.06 4.45
CA GLY A 162 2.09 11.73 4.24
C GLY A 162 1.75 11.33 2.81
N THR A 163 0.50 11.61 2.41
CA THR A 163 0.00 11.48 1.03
C THR A 163 -0.33 12.87 0.52
N ALA A 164 0.15 13.21 -0.67
CA ALA A 164 -0.19 14.44 -1.35
C ALA A 164 -1.00 14.16 -2.61
N ILE A 165 -2.05 14.95 -2.81
CA ILE A 165 -2.87 14.98 -4.03
C ILE A 165 -2.42 16.14 -4.89
N TYR A 166 -2.33 15.92 -6.20
CA TYR A 166 -1.81 16.88 -7.14
C TYR A 166 -2.76 17.17 -8.30
N ARG A 167 -2.61 18.34 -8.88
CA ARG A 167 -3.12 18.70 -10.20
C ARG A 167 -1.98 18.77 -11.19
N TYR A 168 -2.11 18.08 -12.32
CA TYR A 168 -1.24 18.27 -13.47
C TYR A 168 -1.65 19.56 -14.21
N ARG A 169 -0.78 20.57 -14.14
CA ARG A 169 -1.02 21.94 -14.61
C ARG A 169 -1.27 22.03 -16.13
N PRO A 170 -0.51 21.36 -17.01
CA PRO A 170 -0.70 21.47 -18.47
C PRO A 170 -2.09 21.10 -18.97
N ARG A 171 -2.76 20.14 -18.30
CA ARG A 171 -4.13 19.69 -18.65
C ARG A 171 -5.18 20.09 -17.62
N ASN A 172 -4.79 20.74 -16.54
CA ASN A 172 -5.65 21.10 -15.41
C ASN A 172 -6.38 19.91 -14.75
N LEU A 173 -5.78 18.71 -14.80
CA LEU A 173 -6.38 17.46 -14.32
C LEU A 173 -5.92 17.10 -12.91
N VAL A 174 -6.87 16.73 -12.03
CA VAL A 174 -6.60 16.08 -10.74
C VAL A 174 -6.86 14.58 -10.79
N LYS A 175 -7.63 14.12 -11.78
CA LYS A 175 -7.91 12.70 -12.02
C LYS A 175 -7.53 12.32 -13.45
N ILE A 176 -7.07 11.10 -13.64
CA ILE A 176 -6.78 10.53 -14.97
C ILE A 176 -7.75 9.37 -15.20
N ARG A 177 -8.67 9.52 -16.16
CA ARG A 177 -9.64 8.48 -16.51
C ARG A 177 -9.17 7.65 -17.70
N HIS A 178 -10.00 6.71 -18.13
CA HIS A 178 -9.69 5.82 -19.25
C HIS A 178 -9.35 6.60 -20.53
N ASP A 179 -10.09 7.68 -20.82
CA ASP A 179 -9.90 8.50 -22.01
C ASP A 179 -8.67 9.41 -21.91
N ASP A 180 -8.18 9.65 -20.69
CA ASP A 180 -6.99 10.45 -20.40
C ASP A 180 -5.70 9.61 -20.36
N ARG A 181 -5.74 8.30 -20.65
CA ARG A 181 -4.56 7.41 -20.49
C ARG A 181 -3.31 7.93 -21.19
N GLY A 182 -3.45 8.55 -22.36
CA GLY A 182 -2.33 9.17 -23.09
C GLY A 182 -1.65 10.33 -22.36
N VAL A 183 -2.34 10.96 -21.39
CA VAL A 183 -1.76 12.01 -20.54
C VAL A 183 -0.65 11.46 -19.64
N MET A 184 -0.66 10.17 -19.30
CA MET A 184 0.42 9.57 -18.50
C MET A 184 1.77 9.61 -19.23
N ASP A 185 1.77 9.35 -20.54
CA ASP A 185 3.00 9.43 -21.35
C ASP A 185 3.47 10.87 -21.49
N GLU A 186 2.55 11.82 -21.66
CA GLU A 186 2.83 13.26 -21.67
C GLU A 186 3.47 13.72 -20.35
N MET A 187 2.91 13.30 -19.22
CA MET A 187 3.45 13.60 -17.88
C MET A 187 4.88 13.07 -17.71
N ILE A 188 5.15 11.83 -18.12
CA ILE A 188 6.49 11.24 -18.03
C ILE A 188 7.49 12.03 -18.88
N GLU A 189 7.09 12.40 -20.09
CA GLU A 189 7.94 13.16 -21.00
C GLU A 189 8.18 14.60 -20.51
N ASP A 190 7.17 15.24 -19.93
CA ASP A 190 7.31 16.54 -19.28
C ASP A 190 8.29 16.49 -18.10
N VAL A 191 8.22 15.44 -17.27
CA VAL A 191 9.15 15.21 -16.14
C VAL A 191 10.58 15.06 -16.64
N ARG A 192 10.80 14.31 -17.74
CA ARG A 192 12.13 14.18 -18.36
C ARG A 192 12.67 15.50 -18.88
N ARG A 193 11.79 16.37 -19.41
CA ARG A 193 12.16 17.72 -19.89
C ARG A 193 12.45 18.71 -18.76
N HIS A 194 12.06 18.40 -17.52
CA HIS A 194 12.23 19.28 -16.35
C HIS A 194 12.93 18.58 -15.16
N PRO A 195 14.15 18.04 -15.32
CA PRO A 195 14.80 17.21 -14.30
C PRO A 195 15.16 17.98 -13.02
N ALA A 196 15.33 19.30 -13.09
CA ALA A 196 15.63 20.14 -11.92
C ALA A 196 14.46 20.18 -10.92
N ASP A 197 13.23 20.15 -11.41
CA ASP A 197 12.00 20.16 -10.60
C ASP A 197 11.62 18.73 -10.13
N HIS A 198 12.28 17.71 -10.68
CA HIS A 198 11.94 16.29 -10.54
C HIS A 198 13.19 15.43 -10.26
N SER A 199 13.98 15.81 -9.26
CA SER A 199 15.20 15.08 -8.89
C SER A 199 14.94 13.81 -8.06
N GLY A 200 13.74 13.65 -7.50
CA GLY A 200 13.38 12.57 -6.58
C GLY A 200 11.89 12.54 -6.24
N TYR A 201 11.58 12.16 -5.00
CA TYR A 201 10.23 12.27 -4.45
C TYR A 201 9.78 13.74 -4.41
N LEU A 202 8.52 14.00 -4.76
CA LEU A 202 7.97 15.35 -4.71
C LEU A 202 7.74 15.80 -3.26
N SER A 203 8.06 17.08 -3.00
CA SER A 203 7.94 17.71 -1.68
C SER A 203 7.11 19.00 -1.69
N GLY A 204 6.31 19.23 -2.74
CA GLY A 204 5.47 20.41 -2.91
C GLY A 204 5.13 20.66 -4.37
N ASP A 205 4.79 21.92 -4.68
CA ASP A 205 4.52 22.36 -6.05
C ASP A 205 5.76 22.25 -6.95
N THR A 206 5.51 21.94 -8.22
CA THR A 206 6.48 22.09 -9.31
C THR A 206 5.87 22.90 -10.44
N ARG A 207 6.64 23.15 -11.50
CA ARG A 207 6.10 23.74 -12.73
C ARG A 207 4.98 22.90 -13.35
N LEU A 208 5.06 21.58 -13.21
CA LEU A 208 4.12 20.63 -13.81
C LEU A 208 2.96 20.30 -12.87
N TYR A 209 3.18 20.35 -11.56
CA TYR A 209 2.20 19.90 -10.58
C TYR A 209 1.90 20.96 -9.53
N LYS A 210 0.62 21.11 -9.18
CA LYS A 210 0.16 21.87 -8.02
C LYS A 210 -0.25 20.88 -6.94
N GLN A 211 0.26 21.03 -5.73
CA GLN A 211 -0.17 20.24 -4.57
C GLN A 211 -1.50 20.79 -4.07
N GLU A 212 -2.58 20.04 -4.27
CA GLU A 212 -3.94 20.47 -3.93
C GLU A 212 -4.31 20.13 -2.48
N LEU A 213 -3.82 18.98 -1.98
CA LEU A 213 -4.14 18.52 -0.64
C LEU A 213 -2.97 17.69 -0.09
N VAL A 214 -2.70 17.84 1.21
CA VAL A 214 -1.76 16.99 1.95
C VAL A 214 -2.47 16.40 3.16
N ILE A 215 -2.46 15.07 3.25
CA ILE A 215 -2.86 14.36 4.46
C ILE A 215 -1.60 13.83 5.12
N LYS A 216 -1.26 14.42 6.27
CA LYS A 216 -0.09 14.02 7.05
C LYS A 216 -0.27 12.62 7.62
N ALA A 217 0.83 11.87 7.62
CA ALA A 217 0.93 10.59 8.29
C ALA A 217 0.66 10.76 9.78
N ARG A 218 -0.05 9.78 10.34
CA ARG A 218 -0.30 9.66 11.78
C ARG A 218 -0.43 8.18 12.06
N LEU A 219 0.15 7.71 13.16
CA LEU A 219 0.03 6.31 13.55
C LEU A 219 -1.46 5.92 13.62
N ASN A 220 -1.82 4.81 12.96
CA ASN A 220 -3.18 4.27 12.90
C ASN A 220 -4.21 5.17 12.18
N ARG A 221 -3.74 6.03 11.26
CA ARG A 221 -4.57 6.80 10.33
C ARG A 221 -4.72 6.06 9.02
N LEU A 222 -5.95 5.87 8.58
CA LEU A 222 -6.30 5.37 7.25
C LEU A 222 -6.79 6.55 6.39
N VAL A 223 -6.26 6.67 5.18
CA VAL A 223 -6.68 7.67 4.19
C VAL A 223 -7.30 6.93 3.01
N LEU A 224 -8.50 7.31 2.58
CA LEU A 224 -9.24 6.66 1.48
C LEU A 224 -9.52 7.68 0.38
N TYR A 225 -9.29 7.32 -0.88
CA TYR A 225 -9.48 8.21 -2.03
C TYR A 225 -9.69 7.42 -3.35
N PRO A 226 -10.28 8.03 -4.39
CA PRO A 226 -10.39 7.40 -5.72
C PRO A 226 -9.01 7.04 -6.29
N SER A 227 -8.86 5.83 -6.81
CA SER A 227 -7.58 5.35 -7.38
C SER A 227 -7.11 6.13 -8.59
N ASN A 228 -8.03 6.81 -9.27
CA ASN A 228 -7.75 7.66 -10.42
C ASN A 228 -7.41 9.11 -10.06
N LEU A 229 -7.28 9.44 -8.78
CA LEU A 229 -6.81 10.73 -8.30
C LEU A 229 -5.26 10.79 -8.36
N LEU A 230 -4.69 11.84 -8.92
CA LEU A 230 -3.25 12.03 -9.01
C LEU A 230 -2.65 12.23 -7.63
N HIS A 231 -1.79 11.32 -7.21
CA HIS A 231 -1.22 11.35 -5.87
C HIS A 231 0.22 10.80 -5.82
N CYS A 232 0.94 11.10 -4.76
CA CYS A 232 2.17 10.39 -4.42
C CYS A 232 2.43 10.41 -2.90
N ALA A 233 3.39 9.60 -2.47
CA ALA A 233 3.96 9.73 -1.15
C ALA A 233 4.66 11.09 -1.02
N LEU A 234 4.40 11.78 0.08
CA LEU A 234 5.18 12.93 0.53
C LEU A 234 6.14 12.41 1.59
N LEU A 235 7.45 12.57 1.38
CA LEU A 235 8.48 12.18 2.34
C LEU A 235 9.10 13.43 2.97
N SER A 236 9.25 13.44 4.29
CA SER A 236 9.72 14.61 5.03
C SER A 236 10.98 14.37 5.87
N SER A 237 11.50 13.15 5.87
CA SER A 237 12.72 12.76 6.60
C SER A 237 13.52 11.72 5.80
N PRO A 238 14.87 11.75 5.83
CA PRO A 238 15.72 10.66 5.32
C PRO A 238 15.35 9.29 5.91
N ASP A 239 14.92 9.26 7.18
CA ASP A 239 14.50 8.02 7.87
C ASP A 239 13.28 7.38 7.20
N SER A 240 12.52 8.13 6.38
CA SER A 240 11.41 7.58 5.61
C SER A 240 11.85 6.52 4.60
N LEU A 241 13.14 6.46 4.27
CA LEU A 241 13.76 5.50 3.37
C LEU A 241 14.45 4.34 4.10
N ASP A 242 14.38 4.29 5.44
CA ASP A 242 14.94 3.20 6.23
C ASP A 242 14.11 1.92 6.03
N SER A 243 14.80 0.78 5.88
CA SER A 243 14.19 -0.54 5.74
C SER A 243 13.88 -1.20 7.10
N ASP A 244 14.31 -0.60 8.21
CA ASP A 244 13.92 -1.00 9.56
C ASP A 244 12.45 -0.62 9.81
N VAL A 245 11.59 -1.61 10.01
CA VAL A 245 10.15 -1.46 10.32
C VAL A 245 9.88 -0.49 11.47
N SER A 246 10.80 -0.36 12.44
CA SER A 246 10.64 0.52 13.60
C SER A 246 11.03 1.99 13.35
N LYS A 247 11.72 2.26 12.23
CA LYS A 247 12.22 3.60 11.88
C LYS A 247 11.66 4.11 10.55
N GLY A 248 11.45 3.22 9.59
CA GLY A 248 11.04 3.55 8.23
C GLY A 248 9.61 4.03 8.13
N ARG A 249 9.26 4.52 6.93
CA ARG A 249 7.87 4.88 6.59
C ARG A 249 7.03 3.62 6.35
N LEU A 250 6.62 2.97 7.44
CA LEU A 250 5.75 1.80 7.37
C LEU A 250 4.31 2.21 7.08
N SER A 251 3.72 1.61 6.04
CA SER A 251 2.33 1.84 5.67
C SER A 251 1.71 0.63 4.97
N VAL A 252 0.39 0.59 4.90
CA VAL A 252 -0.35 -0.39 4.09
C VAL A 252 -1.06 0.33 2.96
N ALA A 253 -0.81 -0.09 1.72
CA ALA A 253 -1.61 0.31 0.58
C ALA A 253 -2.70 -0.75 0.32
N SER A 254 -3.96 -0.33 0.28
CA SER A 254 -5.10 -1.21 0.03
C SER A 254 -5.88 -0.73 -1.20
N PHE A 255 -6.34 -1.67 -2.01
CA PHE A 255 -7.09 -1.36 -3.24
C PHE A 255 -8.42 -2.09 -3.22
N PHE A 256 -9.49 -1.37 -3.54
CA PHE A 256 -10.84 -1.90 -3.48
C PHE A 256 -11.75 -1.28 -4.54
N ARG A 257 -12.87 -1.96 -4.81
CA ARG A 257 -13.93 -1.47 -5.67
C ARG A 257 -15.21 -1.30 -4.87
N LEU A 258 -15.91 -0.20 -5.12
CA LEU A 258 -17.29 -0.01 -4.68
C LEU A 258 -18.19 -0.45 -5.82
N GLU A 259 -18.88 -1.59 -5.67
CA GLU A 259 -19.89 -1.97 -6.66
C GLU A 259 -20.99 -0.91 -6.67
N GLN A 260 -21.38 -0.43 -7.86
CA GLN A 260 -22.52 0.48 -7.97
C GLN A 260 -23.73 -0.19 -7.31
N LYS A 261 -24.53 0.58 -6.55
CA LYS A 261 -25.87 0.11 -6.16
C LYS A 261 -26.51 -0.46 -7.43
N PRO A 262 -27.04 -1.70 -7.43
CA PRO A 262 -27.89 -2.09 -8.54
C PRO A 262 -28.90 -0.97 -8.69
N HIS A 263 -29.01 -0.40 -9.89
CA HIS A 263 -30.05 0.56 -10.20
C HIS A 263 -31.32 0.00 -9.57
N GLN A 264 -31.90 0.71 -8.60
CA GLN A 264 -33.29 0.46 -8.28
C GLN A 264 -33.99 0.68 -9.61
N LEU A 265 -34.37 -0.41 -10.27
CA LEU A 265 -35.36 -0.40 -11.33
C LEU A 265 -36.50 0.40 -10.73
N LEU A 266 -36.68 1.63 -11.21
CA LEU A 266 -37.82 2.45 -10.86
C LEU A 266 -39.04 1.60 -11.19
N SER A 267 -39.72 1.17 -10.14
CA SER A 267 -41.02 0.49 -10.19
C SER A 267 -42.06 1.40 -10.82
#